data_AF-A0A939AQP0-F1
#
_entry.id   AF-A0A939AQP0-F1
#
_cell.length_a   1.000
_cell.length_b   1.000
_cell.length_c   1.000
_cell.angle_alpha   90.00
_cell.angle_beta   90.00
_cell.angle_gamma   90.00
#
_symmetry.space_group_name_H-M   'P 1'
#
loop_
_entity.id
_entity.type
_entity.pdbx_description
1 polymer ?
#
loop_
_entity_poly.entity_id
_entity_poly.type
_entity_poly.pdbx_seq_one_letter_code
_entity_poly.pdbx_strand_id
1 'polypeptide(L)'
;MTDTPPPPANPQAPQQPQINAPLIMHGQYIKDLSFENPRAPQSLIEQTQPQLTLNVQVANRQFDAKTFEVALTIEANAKTPKDEPLFVLELVYAGTVSLGEVPQEAIGPLLFIETPRLLFPFARAVVANATREAGFPPLNIAPVDFVALYRQQLEANAGRMPGIAGGPVGHA
;
A
#
# COMPACT_ATOMS: atom_id res chain seq x y z
N MET A 1 64.45 -15.74 29.23
CA MET A 1 63.63 -16.46 28.24
C MET A 1 62.43 -17.01 29.01
N THR A 2 61.30 -16.30 28.98
CA THR A 2 60.05 -16.76 29.60
C THR A 2 59.04 -16.94 28.47
N ASP A 3 58.83 -18.20 28.08
CA ASP A 3 57.81 -18.65 27.15
C ASP A 3 56.47 -18.67 27.87
N THR A 4 55.53 -17.82 27.43
CA THR A 4 54.13 -17.86 27.87
C THR A 4 53.34 -18.56 26.77
N PRO A 5 52.58 -19.64 27.06
CA PRO A 5 51.81 -20.33 26.04
C PRO A 5 50.63 -19.48 25.56
N PRO A 6 50.21 -19.61 24.29
CA PRO A 6 49.07 -18.87 23.76
C PRO A 6 47.75 -19.36 24.40
N PRO A 7 46.75 -18.48 24.54
CA PRO A 7 45.45 -18.87 25.07
C PRO A 7 44.71 -19.82 24.11
N PRO A 8 43.83 -20.71 24.62
CA PRO A 8 43.09 -21.65 23.79
C PRO A 8 42.11 -20.92 22.85
N ALA A 9 42.00 -21.44 21.62
CA ALA A 9 41.06 -20.94 20.62
C ALA A 9 39.61 -21.14 21.11
N ASN A 10 38.83 -20.06 21.08
CA ASN A 10 37.42 -20.09 21.44
C ASN A 10 36.63 -20.98 20.44
N PRO A 11 35.71 -21.85 20.88
CA PRO A 11 34.84 -22.58 19.96
C PRO A 11 33.99 -21.59 19.16
N GLN A 12 33.98 -21.74 17.83
CA GLN A 12 33.10 -20.97 16.95
C GLN A 12 31.64 -21.21 17.38
N ALA A 13 30.95 -20.13 17.76
CA ALA A 13 29.52 -20.18 18.06
C ALA A 13 28.76 -20.68 16.82
N PRO A 14 27.75 -21.54 16.96
CA PRO A 14 26.96 -22.02 15.83
C PRO A 14 26.34 -20.84 15.08
N GLN A 15 26.63 -20.74 13.79
CA GLN A 15 25.99 -19.78 12.88
C GLN A 15 24.48 -20.05 12.89
N GLN A 16 23.71 -19.10 13.40
CA GLN A 16 22.26 -19.15 13.32
C GLN A 16 21.84 -19.17 11.84
N PRO A 17 20.83 -19.97 11.45
CA PRO A 17 20.34 -19.98 10.08
C PRO A 17 19.94 -18.56 9.67
N GLN A 18 20.53 -18.03 8.60
CA GLN A 18 20.06 -16.79 7.98
C GLN A 18 18.63 -17.04 7.47
N ILE A 19 17.65 -16.46 8.17
CA ILE A 19 16.27 -16.46 7.72
C ILE A 19 16.20 -15.46 6.55
N ASN A 20 16.25 -15.96 5.31
CA ASN A 20 15.96 -15.13 4.14
C ASN A 20 14.46 -14.83 4.14
N ALA A 21 14.08 -13.64 4.62
CA ALA A 21 12.69 -13.20 4.60
C ALA A 21 12.20 -13.09 3.14
N PRO A 22 10.99 -13.59 2.82
CA PRO A 22 10.44 -13.51 1.45
C PRO A 22 10.15 -12.08 1.01
N LEU A 23 9.97 -11.17 1.97
CA LEU A 23 9.70 -9.75 1.76
C LEU A 23 10.37 -8.93 2.85
N ILE A 24 11.03 -7.84 2.45
CA ILE A 24 11.67 -6.86 3.33
C ILE A 24 11.07 -5.50 3.02
N MET A 25 10.52 -4.81 4.03
CA MET A 25 10.02 -3.44 3.90
C MET A 25 11.12 -2.44 4.26
N HIS A 26 11.44 -1.54 3.35
CA HIS A 26 12.49 -0.53 3.54
C HIS A 26 11.93 0.78 4.10
N GLY A 27 10.72 1.13 3.72
CA GLY A 27 10.05 2.33 4.20
C GLY A 27 8.63 2.44 3.67
N GLN A 28 7.85 3.29 4.33
CA GLN A 28 6.48 3.62 3.97
C GLN A 28 6.23 5.12 4.13
N TYR A 29 5.40 5.70 3.26
CA TYR A 29 5.21 7.14 3.15
C TYR A 29 3.89 7.50 2.49
N ILE A 30 3.42 8.72 2.75
CA ILE A 30 2.34 9.35 1.98
C ILE A 30 2.96 9.85 0.68
N LYS A 31 2.47 9.37 -0.46
CA LYS A 31 2.83 9.89 -1.79
C LYS A 31 1.99 11.08 -2.18
N ASP A 32 0.71 10.98 -1.89
CA ASP A 32 -0.25 12.04 -2.14
C ASP A 32 -1.37 11.95 -1.10
N LEU A 33 -1.88 13.11 -0.70
CA LEU A 33 -3.01 13.23 0.22
C LEU A 33 -3.76 14.51 -0.12
N SER A 34 -5.02 14.33 -0.51
CA SER A 34 -5.97 15.42 -0.70
C SER A 34 -7.15 15.26 0.24
N PHE A 35 -7.63 16.39 0.74
CA PHE A 35 -8.89 16.46 1.47
C PHE A 35 -9.59 17.75 1.06
N GLU A 36 -10.82 17.62 0.58
CA GLU A 36 -11.64 18.75 0.16
C GLU A 36 -12.95 18.77 0.94
N ASN A 37 -13.33 19.97 1.38
CA ASN A 37 -14.65 20.25 1.91
C ASN A 37 -15.33 21.30 1.02
N PRO A 38 -16.00 20.88 -0.08
CA PRO A 38 -16.48 21.79 -1.11
C PRO A 38 -17.53 22.81 -0.63
N ARG A 39 -18.19 22.50 0.49
CA ARG A 39 -19.28 23.28 1.07
C ARG A 39 -18.97 23.77 2.49
N ALA A 40 -17.70 23.90 2.85
CA ALA A 40 -17.35 24.47 4.14
C ALA A 40 -17.82 25.95 4.21
N PRO A 41 -18.37 26.41 5.35
CA PRO A 41 -18.63 25.67 6.58
C PRO A 41 -20.01 24.98 6.65
N GLN A 42 -20.89 25.16 5.66
CA GLN A 42 -22.26 24.62 5.67
C GLN A 42 -22.29 23.10 5.90
N SER A 43 -21.41 22.35 5.24
CA SER A 43 -21.24 20.91 5.42
C SER A 43 -20.92 20.46 6.85
N LEU A 44 -20.35 21.35 7.68
CA LEU A 44 -20.00 21.07 9.08
C LEU A 44 -21.16 21.37 10.04
N ILE A 45 -22.10 22.22 9.63
CA ILE A 45 -23.25 22.64 10.43
C ILE A 45 -24.43 21.67 10.21
N GLU A 46 -24.54 21.13 9.00
CA GLU A 46 -25.57 20.16 8.63
C GLU A 46 -25.39 18.85 9.39
N GLN A 47 -26.25 18.58 10.38
CA GLN A 47 -26.27 17.32 11.12
C GLN A 47 -27.02 16.24 10.31
N THR A 48 -26.37 15.71 9.29
CA THR A 48 -26.91 14.60 8.47
C THR A 48 -26.01 13.37 8.55
N GLN A 49 -26.60 12.18 8.43
CA GLN A 49 -25.82 10.96 8.35
C GLN A 49 -25.24 10.84 6.93
N PRO A 50 -23.91 10.82 6.77
CA PRO A 50 -23.29 10.80 5.46
C PRO A 50 -23.50 9.46 4.76
N GLN A 51 -23.79 9.50 3.47
CA GLN A 51 -23.62 8.38 2.56
C GLN A 51 -22.16 8.33 2.11
N LEU A 52 -21.44 7.30 2.56
CA LEU A 52 -20.03 7.13 2.28
C LEU A 52 -19.83 6.12 1.16
N THR A 53 -19.07 6.50 0.14
CA THR A 53 -18.51 5.59 -0.87
C THR A 53 -17.01 5.50 -0.65
N LEU A 54 -16.53 4.28 -0.45
CA LEU A 54 -15.11 3.98 -0.26
C LEU A 54 -14.62 3.11 -1.41
N ASN A 55 -13.49 3.48 -2.00
CA ASN A 55 -12.82 2.71 -3.01
C ASN A 55 -11.33 2.51 -2.63
N VAL A 56 -10.82 1.30 -2.85
CA VAL A 56 -9.46 0.92 -2.48
C VAL A 56 -8.81 0.20 -3.65
N GLN A 57 -7.64 0.67 -4.04
CA GLN A 57 -6.89 0.15 -5.18
C GLN A 57 -5.44 -0.12 -4.79
N VAL A 58 -4.86 -1.16 -5.37
CA VAL A 58 -3.46 -1.51 -5.18
C VAL A 58 -2.77 -1.49 -6.53
N ALA A 59 -1.67 -0.73 -6.60
CA ALA A 59 -0.76 -0.71 -7.74
C ALA A 59 0.65 -1.03 -7.26
N ASN A 60 1.48 -1.56 -8.16
CA ASN A 60 2.91 -1.66 -7.91
C ASN A 60 3.70 -1.12 -9.09
N ARG A 61 4.93 -0.70 -8.80
CA ARG A 61 5.92 -0.29 -9.79
C ARG A 61 7.24 -0.97 -9.45
N GLN A 62 7.84 -1.63 -10.43
CA GLN A 62 9.18 -2.20 -10.27
C GLN A 62 10.26 -1.12 -10.47
N PHE A 63 11.24 -1.05 -9.57
CA PHE A 63 12.41 -0.16 -9.68
C PHE A 63 13.66 -0.92 -10.13
N ASP A 64 13.89 -2.10 -9.56
CA ASP A 64 14.97 -3.01 -9.93
C ASP A 64 14.43 -4.45 -9.99
N ALA A 65 15.30 -5.44 -10.25
CA ALA A 65 14.91 -6.84 -10.36
C ALA A 65 14.10 -7.39 -9.17
N LYS A 66 14.35 -6.91 -7.94
CA LYS A 66 13.74 -7.40 -6.69
C LYS A 66 13.07 -6.32 -5.86
N THR A 67 13.18 -5.05 -6.23
CA THR A 67 12.69 -3.90 -5.47
C THR A 67 11.49 -3.27 -6.17
N PHE A 68 10.44 -3.08 -5.39
CA PHE A 68 9.14 -2.61 -5.84
C PHE A 68 8.66 -1.46 -4.96
N GLU A 69 7.96 -0.52 -5.57
CA GLU A 69 7.00 0.33 -4.89
C GLU A 69 5.64 -0.37 -4.91
N VAL A 70 4.95 -0.43 -3.78
CA VAL A 70 3.53 -0.79 -3.72
C VAL A 70 2.77 0.42 -3.20
N ALA A 71 1.78 0.86 -3.97
CA ALA A 71 0.93 1.99 -3.64
C ALA A 71 -0.51 1.51 -3.38
N LEU A 72 -1.06 1.95 -2.26
CA LEU A 72 -2.43 1.76 -1.82
C LEU A 72 -3.16 3.10 -1.97
N THR A 73 -4.07 3.18 -2.93
CA THR A 73 -4.95 4.33 -3.11
C THR A 73 -6.26 4.09 -2.38
N ILE A 74 -6.64 5.02 -1.50
CA ILE A 74 -7.89 5.03 -0.76
C ILE A 74 -8.64 6.30 -1.10
N GLU A 75 -9.82 6.14 -1.69
CA GLU A 75 -10.72 7.23 -2.02
C GLU A 75 -11.97 7.13 -1.14
N ALA A 76 -12.33 8.22 -0.49
CA ALA A 76 -13.54 8.31 0.32
C ALA A 76 -14.35 9.55 -0.08
N ASN A 77 -15.57 9.31 -0.55
CA ASN A 77 -16.51 10.35 -0.94
C ASN A 77 -17.71 10.30 0.01
N ALA A 78 -17.97 11.39 0.73
CA ALA A 78 -19.10 11.52 1.62
C ALA A 78 -20.10 12.53 1.07
N LYS A 79 -21.38 12.16 1.06
CA LYS A 79 -22.48 13.00 0.59
C LYS A 79 -23.67 12.99 1.55
N THR A 80 -24.52 14.00 1.49
CA THR A 80 -25.81 14.00 2.18
C THR A 80 -26.78 13.03 1.49
N PRO A 81 -27.90 12.64 2.13
CA PRO A 81 -28.96 11.87 1.47
C PRO A 81 -29.60 12.55 0.25
N LYS A 82 -29.34 13.86 0.05
CA LYS A 82 -29.77 14.64 -1.12
C LYS A 82 -28.68 14.73 -2.19
N ASP A 83 -27.64 13.90 -2.10
CA ASP A 83 -26.49 13.84 -3.02
C ASP A 83 -25.59 15.10 -3.02
N GLU A 84 -25.63 15.89 -1.96
CA GLU A 84 -24.77 17.07 -1.82
C GLU A 84 -23.41 16.68 -1.21
N PRO A 85 -22.28 17.20 -1.71
CA PRO A 85 -20.95 16.79 -1.22
C PRO A 85 -20.68 17.31 0.20
N LEU A 86 -20.21 16.43 1.07
CA LEU A 86 -19.72 16.77 2.41
C LEU A 86 -18.20 16.87 2.42
N PHE A 87 -17.52 15.82 1.98
CA PHE A 87 -16.08 15.83 1.76
C PHE A 87 -15.65 14.83 0.69
N VAL A 88 -14.47 15.08 0.14
CA VAL A 88 -13.73 14.17 -0.74
C VAL A 88 -12.34 13.98 -0.14
N LEU A 89 -11.90 12.74 0.01
CA LEU A 89 -10.56 12.38 0.46
C LEU A 89 -9.95 11.42 -0.55
N GLU A 90 -8.71 11.69 -0.93
CA GLU A 90 -7.87 10.75 -1.65
C GLU A 90 -6.53 10.61 -0.91
N LEU A 91 -6.12 9.39 -0.63
CA LEU A 91 -4.83 9.07 -0.04
C LEU A 91 -4.13 8.05 -0.92
N VAL A 92 -2.91 8.37 -1.35
CA VAL A 92 -1.97 7.41 -1.93
C VAL A 92 -0.88 7.13 -0.92
N TYR A 93 -0.95 5.98 -0.25
CA TYR A 93 0.04 5.54 0.71
C TYR A 93 0.91 4.44 0.11
N ALA A 94 2.23 4.56 0.19
CA ALA A 94 3.14 3.64 -0.47
C ALA A 94 4.18 3.04 0.47
N GLY A 95 4.66 1.86 0.08
CA GLY A 95 5.81 1.20 0.67
C GLY A 95 6.84 0.83 -0.40
N THR A 96 8.11 0.94 -0.04
CA THR A 96 9.20 0.32 -0.81
C THR A 96 9.55 -1.02 -0.18
N VAL A 97 9.58 -2.05 -1.00
CA VAL A 97 9.86 -3.42 -0.57
C VAL A 97 10.87 -4.09 -1.49
N SER A 98 11.68 -5.00 -0.94
CA SER A 98 12.43 -5.96 -1.74
C SER A 98 11.95 -7.37 -1.46
N LEU A 99 11.93 -8.21 -2.50
CA LEU A 99 11.59 -9.62 -2.40
C LEU A 99 12.86 -10.47 -2.27
N GLY A 100 12.77 -11.53 -1.47
CA GLY A 100 13.83 -12.53 -1.33
C GLY A 100 13.95 -13.43 -2.56
N GLU A 101 14.57 -14.60 -2.38
CA GLU A 101 14.47 -15.69 -3.36
C GLU A 101 13.11 -16.38 -3.18
N VAL A 102 12.17 -16.07 -4.07
CA VAL A 102 10.81 -16.63 -4.04
C VAL A 102 10.42 -17.14 -5.44
N PRO A 103 9.55 -18.17 -5.53
CA PRO A 103 8.99 -18.60 -6.82
C PRO A 103 8.24 -17.46 -7.51
N GLN A 104 8.22 -17.46 -8.85
CA GLN A 104 7.59 -16.42 -9.66
C GLN A 104 6.09 -16.26 -9.30
N GLU A 105 5.43 -17.35 -8.95
CA GLU A 105 4.01 -17.39 -8.59
C GLU A 105 3.73 -16.71 -7.25
N ALA A 106 4.75 -16.57 -6.38
CA ALA A 106 4.63 -15.93 -5.07
C ALA A 106 4.80 -14.41 -5.13
N ILE A 107 5.41 -13.86 -6.20
CA ILE A 107 5.65 -12.42 -6.36
C ILE A 107 4.33 -11.63 -6.32
N GLY A 108 3.35 -12.04 -7.12
CA GLY A 108 2.04 -11.38 -7.18
C GLY A 108 1.36 -11.27 -5.80
N PRO A 109 1.14 -12.39 -5.09
CA PRO A 109 0.60 -12.38 -3.72
C PRO A 109 1.40 -11.52 -2.74
N LEU A 110 2.74 -11.52 -2.80
CA LEU A 110 3.56 -10.69 -1.92
C LEU A 110 3.33 -9.19 -2.17
N LEU A 111 3.22 -8.78 -3.43
CA LEU A 111 3.03 -7.37 -3.80
C LEU A 111 1.58 -6.88 -3.63
N PHE A 112 0.59 -7.73 -3.91
CA PHE A 112 -0.82 -7.32 -3.95
C PHE A 112 -1.64 -7.73 -2.72
N ILE A 113 -1.13 -8.60 -1.87
CA ILE A 113 -1.81 -9.05 -0.64
C ILE A 113 -0.99 -8.72 0.59
N GLU A 114 0.24 -9.25 0.67
CA GLU A 114 1.05 -9.11 1.89
C GLU A 114 1.54 -7.67 2.09
N THR A 115 2.04 -7.02 1.04
CA THR A 115 2.49 -5.62 1.16
C THR A 115 1.34 -4.67 1.55
N PRO A 116 0.17 -4.68 0.88
CA PRO A 116 -0.94 -3.81 1.26
C PRO A 116 -1.49 -4.11 2.66
N ARG A 117 -1.47 -5.36 3.12
CA ARG A 117 -1.82 -5.72 4.51
C ARG A 117 -0.92 -5.02 5.53
N LEU A 118 0.37 -4.89 5.24
CA LEU A 118 1.32 -4.17 6.09
C LEU A 118 1.09 -2.65 6.05
N LEU A 119 0.76 -2.10 4.87
CA LEU A 119 0.55 -0.66 4.68
C LEU A 119 -0.80 -0.16 5.25
N PHE A 120 -1.85 -0.99 5.15
CA PHE A 120 -3.23 -0.58 5.40
C PHE A 120 -3.49 0.01 6.81
N PRO A 121 -2.93 -0.53 7.92
CA PRO A 121 -3.14 0.05 9.24
C PRO A 121 -2.69 1.52 9.34
N PHE A 122 -1.58 1.87 8.68
CA PHE A 122 -1.04 3.23 8.67
C PHE A 122 -1.85 4.14 7.76
N ALA A 123 -2.18 3.67 6.55
CA ALA A 123 -3.06 4.41 5.64
C ALA A 123 -4.43 4.71 6.29
N ARG A 124 -5.02 3.72 6.96
CA ARG A 124 -6.27 3.88 7.72
C ARG A 124 -6.16 4.92 8.83
N ALA A 125 -5.05 4.96 9.56
CA ALA A 125 -4.83 5.97 10.59
C ALA A 125 -4.72 7.38 10.00
N VAL A 126 -4.04 7.55 8.86
CA VAL A 126 -3.96 8.82 8.13
C VAL A 126 -5.36 9.29 7.72
N VAL A 127 -6.19 8.41 7.15
CA VAL A 127 -7.58 8.74 6.78
C VAL A 127 -8.39 9.18 7.99
N ALA A 128 -8.36 8.41 9.08
CA ALA A 128 -9.11 8.74 10.29
C ALA A 128 -8.72 10.11 10.87
N ASN A 129 -7.42 10.42 10.85
CA ASN A 129 -6.89 11.72 11.29
C ASN A 129 -7.31 12.84 10.35
N ALA A 130 -7.15 12.69 9.03
CA ALA A 130 -7.51 13.71 8.05
C ALA A 130 -9.01 14.09 8.15
N THR A 131 -9.90 13.10 8.24
CA THR A 131 -11.33 13.35 8.41
C THR A 131 -11.65 14.07 9.72
N ARG A 132 -10.94 13.72 10.80
CA ARG A 132 -11.08 14.38 12.11
C ARG A 132 -10.63 15.85 12.06
N GLU A 133 -9.47 16.12 11.50
CA GLU A 133 -8.92 17.48 11.38
C GLU A 133 -9.79 18.35 10.46
N ALA A 134 -10.54 17.75 9.54
CA ALA A 134 -11.53 18.43 8.72
C ALA A 134 -12.85 18.75 9.44
N GLY A 135 -12.99 18.38 10.72
CA GLY A 135 -14.18 18.66 11.54
C GLY A 135 -15.28 17.60 11.46
N PHE A 136 -15.04 16.48 10.78
CA PHE A 136 -15.97 15.35 10.69
C PHE A 136 -15.62 14.24 11.70
N PRO A 137 -16.56 13.34 12.04
CA PRO A 137 -16.23 12.14 12.81
C PRO A 137 -15.12 11.31 12.13
N PRO A 138 -14.16 10.75 12.88
CA PRO A 138 -13.06 9.98 12.28
C PRO A 138 -13.57 8.85 11.40
N LEU A 139 -13.10 8.82 10.15
CA LEU A 139 -13.48 7.77 9.21
C LEU A 139 -12.75 6.45 9.54
N ASN A 140 -13.48 5.55 10.18
CA ASN A 140 -12.98 4.21 10.52
C ASN A 140 -13.23 3.22 9.38
N ILE A 141 -12.23 3.06 8.51
CA ILE A 141 -12.31 2.11 7.39
C ILE A 141 -12.31 0.66 7.91
N ALA A 142 -13.24 -0.18 7.43
CA ALA A 142 -13.26 -1.61 7.74
C ALA A 142 -12.04 -2.33 7.14
N PRO A 143 -11.59 -3.46 7.73
CA PRO A 143 -10.53 -4.27 7.11
C PRO A 143 -10.86 -4.65 5.66
N VAL A 144 -9.88 -4.52 4.77
CA VAL A 144 -10.01 -4.82 3.34
C VAL A 144 -9.58 -6.27 3.06
N ASP A 145 -10.37 -6.98 2.25
CA ASP A 145 -9.99 -8.30 1.74
C ASP A 145 -9.10 -8.16 0.49
N PHE A 146 -7.79 -8.04 0.72
CA PHE A 146 -6.82 -7.96 -0.36
C PHE A 146 -6.72 -9.23 -1.22
N VAL A 147 -7.16 -10.40 -0.71
CA VAL A 147 -7.20 -11.63 -1.51
C VAL A 147 -8.29 -11.49 -2.58
N ALA A 148 -9.46 -10.99 -2.20
CA ALA A 148 -10.56 -10.73 -3.13
C ALA A 148 -10.16 -9.67 -4.18
N LEU A 149 -9.54 -8.57 -3.76
CA LEU A 149 -9.06 -7.54 -4.69
C LEU A 149 -8.03 -8.09 -5.69
N TYR A 150 -7.07 -8.91 -5.22
CA TYR A 150 -6.08 -9.52 -6.11
C TYR A 150 -6.73 -10.47 -7.12
N ARG A 151 -7.72 -11.27 -6.71
CA ARG A 151 -8.48 -12.14 -7.63
C ARG A 151 -9.22 -11.33 -8.70
N GLN A 152 -9.92 -10.28 -8.31
CA GLN A 152 -10.61 -9.38 -9.24
C GLN A 152 -9.64 -8.76 -10.27
N GLN A 153 -8.44 -8.38 -9.82
CA GLN A 153 -7.41 -7.85 -10.72
C GLN A 153 -6.90 -8.90 -11.72
N LEU A 154 -6.70 -10.14 -11.29
CA LEU A 154 -6.30 -11.24 -12.18
C LEU A 154 -7.37 -11.51 -13.24
N GLU A 155 -8.65 -11.52 -12.86
CA GLU A 155 -9.78 -11.69 -13.79
C GLU A 155 -9.87 -10.53 -14.80
N ALA A 156 -9.69 -9.29 -14.33
CA ALA A 156 -9.69 -8.11 -15.18
C ALA A 156 -8.52 -8.10 -16.18
N ASN A 157 -7.33 -8.55 -15.77
CA ASN A 157 -6.16 -8.65 -16.64
C ASN A 157 -6.20 -9.88 -17.56
N ALA A 158 -6.85 -10.97 -17.17
CA ALA A 158 -7.06 -12.13 -18.05
C ALA A 158 -7.95 -11.79 -19.27
N GLY A 159 -8.81 -10.77 -19.16
CA GLY A 159 -9.58 -10.22 -20.28
C GLY A 159 -8.80 -9.27 -21.21
N ARG A 160 -7.60 -8.82 -20.81
CA ARG A 160 -6.69 -8.04 -21.65
C ARG A 160 -5.60 -8.97 -22.20
N MET A 161 -5.92 -9.69 -23.29
CA MET A 161 -4.88 -10.33 -24.09
C MET A 161 -3.79 -9.31 -24.46
N PRO A 162 -2.50 -9.67 -24.42
CA PRO A 162 -1.41 -8.78 -24.81
C PRO A 162 -1.44 -8.60 -26.33
N GLY A 163 -2.20 -7.60 -26.78
CA GLY A 163 -1.98 -6.99 -28.07
C GLY A 163 -0.62 -6.32 -28.05
N ILE A 164 0.35 -6.97 -28.68
CA ILE A 164 1.61 -6.39 -29.16
C ILE A 164 1.31 -5.03 -29.82
N ALA A 165 1.42 -3.95 -29.05
CA ALA A 165 1.49 -2.61 -29.58
C ALA A 165 2.91 -2.45 -30.14
N GLY A 166 3.12 -2.98 -31.35
CA GLY A 166 4.22 -2.55 -32.20
C GLY A 166 4.03 -1.07 -32.50
N GLY A 167 4.71 -0.22 -31.73
CA GLY A 167 4.79 1.20 -32.04
C GLY A 167 5.43 1.39 -33.42
N PRO A 168 4.98 2.35 -34.24
CA PRO A 168 5.59 2.62 -35.53
C PRO A 168 7.03 3.10 -35.29
N VAL A 169 7.99 2.33 -35.82
CA VAL A 169 9.37 2.77 -36.02
C VAL A 169 9.32 3.96 -36.97
N GLY A 170 9.61 5.15 -36.45
CA GLY A 170 9.73 6.36 -37.25
C GLY A 170 10.88 6.21 -38.25
N HIS A 171 10.60 6.51 -39.51
CA HIS A 171 11.61 6.82 -40.51
C HIS A 171 11.13 7.97 -41.39
N ALA A 172 11.96 9.02 -41.40
CA ALA A 172 12.05 10.16 -42.31
C ALA A 172 10.89 11.16 -42.32
#